data_AF-A0A4Y2CCI1-F1
#
_entry.id   AF-A0A4Y2CCI1-F1
#
_cell.length_a   1.000
_cell.length_b   1.000
_cell.length_c   1.000
_cell.angle_alpha   90.00
_cell.angle_beta   90.00
_cell.angle_gamma   90.00
#
_symmetry.space_group_name_H-M   'P 1'
#
loop_
_entity.id
_entity.type
_entity.pdbx_description
1 polymer ?
#
loop_
_entity_poly.entity_id
_entity_poly.type
_entity_poly.pdbx_seq_one_letter_code
_entity_poly.pdbx_strand_id
1 'polypeptide(L)'
;MRKLEVVGCDGTVTNTGWKNSIIHRIENHVGQSLQCSICILHFNELPFHHIFQDIGGQTAGPKSFSGQIEQQLTFYEKLLVVDYEAIDCSIPDINRNLLKTNNICWTFQMQSPWDIVQKTWQIGSWTFVPFQMASAANRVLRLYISSSDPSGNLKEIVGFILKSYIPVWFAIKKSKYFTDGLKHVFQAIQTSRHLPDELFQVVDPVIQRNAFFEHTENILLTMLVNEREHILELGYRRILKARQIVPKKKTVRNFVSPKINF
;
A
#
# COMPACT_ATOMS: atom_id res chain seq x y z
N MET A 1 27.24 -25.07 0.80
CA MET A 1 26.32 -24.29 1.65
C MET A 1 25.56 -23.31 0.77
N ARG A 2 24.22 -23.25 0.82
CA ARG A 2 23.45 -22.22 0.06
C ARG A 2 23.66 -20.86 0.75
N LYS A 3 24.02 -19.84 -0.02
CA LYS A 3 24.23 -18.48 0.48
C LYS A 3 22.87 -17.78 0.58
N LEU A 4 22.52 -17.26 1.75
CA LEU A 4 21.34 -16.40 1.89
C LEU A 4 21.64 -15.04 1.24
N GLU A 5 20.81 -14.62 0.29
CA GLU A 5 21.02 -13.38 -0.48
C GLU A 5 19.88 -12.38 -0.36
N VAL A 6 18.65 -12.88 -0.12
CA VAL A 6 17.43 -12.07 -0.06
C VAL A 6 16.64 -12.45 1.20
N VAL A 7 16.09 -11.46 1.88
CA VAL A 7 15.14 -11.61 2.98
C VAL A 7 13.87 -10.83 2.67
N GLY A 8 12.71 -11.43 2.89
CA GLY A 8 11.41 -10.79 2.68
C GLY A 8 10.61 -10.71 3.97
N CYS A 9 9.94 -9.57 4.20
CA CYS A 9 9.08 -9.35 5.37
C CYS A 9 8.13 -8.16 5.14
N ASP A 10 7.21 -7.94 6.06
CA ASP A 10 6.48 -6.67 6.12
C ASP A 10 7.40 -5.50 6.54
N GLY A 11 6.89 -4.27 6.40
CA GLY A 11 7.63 -3.04 6.69
C GLY A 11 7.64 -2.62 8.16
N THR A 12 7.21 -3.47 9.10
CA THR A 12 7.12 -3.08 10.52
C THR A 12 8.50 -2.81 11.12
N VAL A 13 8.57 -1.93 12.13
CA VAL A 13 9.83 -1.55 12.80
C VAL A 13 10.54 -2.77 13.40
N THR A 14 9.80 -3.77 13.87
CA THR A 14 10.36 -5.05 14.36
C THR A 14 11.17 -5.77 13.28
N ASN A 15 10.73 -5.68 12.02
CA ASN A 15 11.35 -6.36 10.89
C ASN A 15 12.43 -5.52 10.22
N THR A 16 12.18 -4.22 10.01
CA THR A 16 13.01 -3.32 9.19
C THR A 16 13.81 -2.29 9.98
N GLY A 17 13.64 -2.21 11.30
CA GLY A 17 14.34 -1.24 12.14
C GLY A 17 15.86 -1.32 12.01
N TRP A 18 16.53 -0.18 12.07
CA TRP A 18 17.98 -0.09 11.89
C TRP A 18 18.80 -0.75 13.03
N LYS A 19 18.20 -0.96 14.20
CA LYS A 19 18.80 -1.63 15.37
C LYS A 19 17.93 -2.79 15.82
N ASN A 20 18.57 -3.95 16.06
CA ASN A 20 17.96 -5.14 16.65
C ASN A 20 16.70 -5.69 15.95
N SER A 21 16.40 -5.24 14.72
CA SER A 21 15.33 -5.80 13.91
C SER A 21 15.66 -7.21 13.43
N ILE A 22 14.66 -7.93 12.94
CA ILE A 22 14.85 -9.27 12.38
C ILE A 22 15.87 -9.24 11.24
N ILE A 23 15.74 -8.32 10.26
CA ILE A 23 16.70 -8.20 9.16
C ILE A 23 18.10 -7.94 9.70
N HIS A 24 18.25 -6.96 10.59
CA HIS A 24 19.56 -6.60 11.13
C HIS A 24 20.23 -7.78 11.88
N ARG A 25 19.45 -8.54 12.65
CA ARG A 25 19.93 -9.75 13.35
C ARG A 25 20.38 -10.82 12.36
N ILE A 26 19.62 -11.03 11.29
CA ILE A 26 19.99 -11.98 10.23
C ILE A 26 21.27 -11.53 9.52
N GLU A 27 21.37 -10.26 9.12
CA GLU A 27 22.58 -9.72 8.47
C GLU A 27 23.82 -9.85 9.36
N ASN A 28 23.69 -9.57 10.67
CA ASN A 28 24.77 -9.77 11.64
C ASN A 28 25.17 -11.24 11.77
N HIS A 29 24.21 -12.16 11.79
CA HIS A 29 24.48 -13.59 11.89
C HIS A 29 25.18 -14.13 10.62
N VAL A 30 24.77 -13.67 9.44
CA VAL A 30 25.36 -14.08 8.15
C VAL A 30 26.66 -13.32 7.86
N GLY A 31 26.89 -12.17 8.50
CA GLY A 31 28.08 -11.33 8.32
C GLY A 31 28.09 -10.53 7.00
N GLN A 32 26.94 -10.30 6.38
CA GLN A 32 26.80 -9.51 5.15
C GLN A 32 25.43 -8.85 5.06
N SER A 33 25.34 -7.73 4.34
CA SER A 33 24.06 -7.15 3.94
C SER A 33 23.27 -8.06 2.99
N LEU A 34 21.95 -8.10 3.16
CA LEU A 34 21.01 -8.84 2.33
C LEU A 34 20.15 -7.89 1.48
N GLN A 35 19.71 -8.39 0.32
CA GLN A 35 18.66 -7.73 -0.43
C GLN A 35 17.35 -7.83 0.38
N CYS A 36 16.75 -6.70 0.69
CA CYS A 36 15.54 -6.64 1.49
C CYS A 36 14.32 -6.49 0.57
N SER A 37 13.47 -7.52 0.52
CA SER A 37 12.22 -7.52 -0.21
C SER A 37 11.07 -7.16 0.73
N ILE A 38 10.88 -5.86 0.93
CA ILE A 38 9.84 -5.37 1.85
C ILE A 38 8.46 -5.43 1.16
N CYS A 39 7.42 -5.76 1.92
CA CYS A 39 6.08 -5.89 1.39
C CYS A 39 5.51 -4.54 0.89
N ILE A 40 5.33 -4.40 -0.42
CA ILE A 40 4.72 -3.20 -1.03
C ILE A 40 3.22 -3.07 -0.70
N LEU A 41 2.52 -4.18 -0.43
CA LEU A 41 1.12 -4.12 0.03
C LEU A 41 1.04 -3.46 1.41
N HIS A 42 1.93 -3.82 2.32
CA HIS A 42 2.01 -3.18 3.63
C HIS A 42 2.35 -1.68 3.51
N PHE A 43 3.24 -1.30 2.60
CA PHE A 43 3.49 0.10 2.27
C PHE A 43 2.20 0.84 1.86
N ASN A 44 1.38 0.26 0.99
CA ASN A 44 0.14 0.88 0.53
C ASN A 44 -0.94 0.97 1.64
N GLU A 45 -0.95 0.04 2.58
CA GLU A 45 -1.90 0.02 3.70
C GLU A 45 -1.64 1.12 4.75
N LEU A 46 -0.38 1.52 4.93
CA LEU A 46 0.01 2.41 6.02
C LEU A 46 -0.54 3.84 5.89
N PRO A 47 -0.52 4.51 4.73
CA PRO A 47 -1.17 5.80 4.56
C PRO A 47 -2.66 5.76 4.89
N PHE A 48 -3.36 4.73 4.41
CA PHE A 48 -4.79 4.56 4.71
C PHE A 48 -5.02 4.37 6.21
N HIS A 49 -4.23 3.53 6.86
CA HIS A 49 -4.31 3.31 8.29
C HIS A 49 -4.15 4.60 9.09
N HIS A 50 -3.17 5.45 8.74
CA HIS A 50 -2.94 6.70 9.48
C HIS A 50 -4.03 7.74 9.21
N ILE A 51 -4.52 7.88 7.97
CA ILE A 51 -5.70 8.71 7.67
C ILE A 51 -6.91 8.23 8.49
N PHE A 52 -7.13 6.92 8.51
CA PHE A 52 -8.25 6.33 9.23
C PHE A 52 -8.17 6.58 10.73
N GLN A 53 -6.97 6.52 11.33
CA GLN A 53 -6.76 6.86 12.74
C GLN A 53 -6.89 8.36 13.03
N ASP A 54 -6.42 9.21 12.13
CA ASP A 54 -6.42 10.67 12.30
C ASP A 54 -7.84 11.24 12.22
N ILE A 55 -8.59 10.85 11.18
CA ILE A 55 -9.92 11.38 10.88
C ILE A 55 -11.04 10.52 11.48
N GLY A 56 -10.86 9.20 11.49
CA GLY A 56 -11.87 8.24 11.96
C GLY A 56 -12.08 8.28 13.46
N GLY A 57 -11.06 8.74 14.20
CA GLY A 57 -10.98 8.89 15.65
C GLY A 57 -9.89 8.01 16.26
N GLN A 58 -9.27 8.45 17.36
CA GLN A 58 -8.24 7.66 18.05
C GLN A 58 -8.79 6.31 18.51
N THR A 59 -8.01 5.25 18.36
CA THR A 59 -8.32 3.92 18.90
C THR A 59 -7.91 3.84 20.37
N ALA A 60 -8.76 3.26 21.23
CA ALA A 60 -8.44 3.03 22.64
C ALA A 60 -7.50 1.82 22.84
N GLY A 61 -7.12 1.13 21.75
CA GLY A 61 -6.23 -0.03 21.76
C GLY A 61 -6.24 -0.81 20.44
N PRO A 62 -5.39 -1.84 20.26
CA PRO A 62 -5.27 -2.62 19.02
C PRO A 62 -6.52 -3.42 18.64
N LYS A 63 -7.56 -3.42 19.50
CA LYS A 63 -8.84 -4.11 19.29
C LYS A 63 -10.06 -3.25 19.62
N SER A 64 -9.90 -1.99 20.02
CA SER A 64 -10.99 -1.13 20.48
C SER A 64 -11.04 0.16 19.67
N PHE A 65 -12.17 0.31 18.99
CA PHE A 65 -12.55 1.47 18.19
C PHE A 65 -13.24 2.50 19.09
N SER A 66 -12.85 3.78 19.00
CA SER A 66 -13.46 4.86 19.82
C SER A 66 -13.94 6.06 19.00
N GLY A 67 -13.60 6.13 17.71
CA GLY A 67 -14.04 7.20 16.84
C GLY A 67 -15.51 7.11 16.39
N GLN A 68 -16.14 8.26 16.08
CA GLN A 68 -17.53 8.29 15.60
C GLN A 68 -17.74 7.46 14.33
N ILE A 69 -16.80 7.52 13.38
CA ILE A 69 -16.84 6.72 12.15
C ILE A 69 -16.66 5.25 12.51
N GLU A 70 -15.70 4.92 13.37
CA GLU A 70 -15.43 3.54 13.75
C GLU A 70 -16.59 2.87 14.50
N GLN A 71 -17.34 3.61 15.33
CA GLN A 71 -18.56 3.14 15.98
C GLN A 71 -19.66 2.82 14.96
N GLN A 72 -19.80 3.64 13.91
CA GLN A 72 -20.73 3.34 12.81
C GLN A 72 -20.34 2.07 12.04
N LEU A 73 -19.05 1.73 11.99
CA LEU A 73 -18.56 0.47 11.40
C LEU A 73 -18.91 -0.79 12.21
N THR A 74 -19.54 -0.70 13.40
CA THR A 74 -19.99 -1.90 14.13
C THR A 74 -21.35 -2.42 13.67
N PHE A 75 -22.18 -1.57 13.03
CA PHE A 75 -23.54 -1.93 12.58
C PHE A 75 -23.72 -1.90 11.05
N TYR A 76 -22.64 -1.71 10.30
CA TYR A 76 -22.65 -1.53 8.83
C TYR A 76 -23.33 -2.67 8.03
N GLU A 77 -23.29 -3.90 8.52
CA GLU A 77 -23.88 -5.07 7.83
C GLU A 77 -25.41 -5.01 7.74
N LYS A 78 -26.05 -4.27 8.66
CA LYS A 78 -27.51 -4.12 8.70
C LYS A 78 -28.01 -2.88 7.95
N LEU A 79 -27.09 -2.04 7.47
CA LEU A 79 -27.46 -0.81 6.79
C LEU A 79 -27.91 -1.09 5.36
N LEU A 80 -29.04 -0.50 4.96
CA LEU A 80 -29.51 -0.52 3.58
C LEU A 80 -28.66 0.44 2.74
N VAL A 81 -28.55 0.16 1.45
CA VAL A 81 -27.95 1.10 0.50
C VAL A 81 -29.00 2.17 0.20
N VAL A 82 -28.59 3.43 0.21
CA VAL A 82 -29.44 4.61 -0.05
C VAL A 82 -28.91 5.39 -1.25
N ASP A 83 -29.62 6.41 -1.69
CA ASP A 83 -29.09 7.36 -2.68
C ASP A 83 -27.85 8.06 -2.11
N TYR A 84 -26.75 8.05 -2.85
CA TYR A 84 -25.47 8.57 -2.41
C TYR A 84 -24.81 9.42 -3.51
N GLU A 85 -23.95 10.35 -3.08
CA GLU A 85 -23.16 11.18 -3.98
C GLU A 85 -21.96 10.39 -4.53
N ALA A 86 -21.86 10.26 -5.86
CA ALA A 86 -20.72 9.61 -6.48
C ALA A 86 -19.46 10.48 -6.36
N ILE A 87 -18.35 9.89 -5.91
CA ILE A 87 -17.05 10.58 -5.89
C ILE A 87 -16.37 10.40 -7.24
N ASP A 88 -16.01 11.53 -7.86
CA ASP A 88 -15.25 11.54 -9.11
C ASP A 88 -13.89 10.84 -8.93
N CYS A 89 -13.67 9.75 -9.66
CA CYS A 89 -12.41 9.01 -9.66
C CYS A 89 -12.26 8.18 -10.94
N SER A 90 -11.04 8.14 -11.47
CA SER A 90 -10.68 7.25 -12.58
C SER A 90 -10.28 5.88 -12.03
N ILE A 91 -11.12 4.87 -12.22
CA ILE A 91 -10.79 3.50 -11.83
C ILE A 91 -9.89 2.89 -12.93
N PRO A 92 -8.73 2.30 -12.59
CA PRO A 92 -7.92 1.60 -13.58
C PRO A 92 -8.71 0.48 -14.26
N ASP A 93 -8.39 0.15 -15.51
CA ASP A 93 -8.96 -1.02 -16.17
C ASP A 93 -8.56 -2.30 -15.40
N ILE A 94 -9.53 -2.91 -14.71
CA ILE A 94 -9.32 -4.07 -13.85
C ILE A 94 -9.72 -5.33 -14.59
N ASN A 95 -8.75 -6.24 -14.73
CA ASN A 95 -9.04 -7.59 -15.19
C ASN A 95 -9.99 -8.29 -14.20
N ARG A 96 -11.21 -8.64 -14.64
CA ARG A 96 -12.22 -9.32 -13.82
C ARG A 96 -11.73 -10.62 -13.16
N ASN A 97 -10.71 -11.27 -13.70
CA ASN A 97 -10.12 -12.46 -13.07
C ASN A 97 -9.35 -12.11 -11.78
N LEU A 98 -8.78 -10.91 -11.66
CA LEU A 98 -8.14 -10.44 -10.43
C LEU A 98 -9.16 -10.20 -9.31
N LEU A 99 -10.41 -9.85 -9.66
CA LEU A 99 -11.53 -9.67 -8.74
C LEU A 99 -12.07 -11.00 -8.18
N LYS A 100 -11.96 -12.10 -8.95
CA LYS A 100 -12.43 -13.43 -8.51
C LYS A 100 -11.51 -14.06 -7.46
N THR A 101 -10.21 -13.73 -7.48
CA THR A 101 -9.20 -14.37 -6.61
C THR A 101 -8.91 -13.59 -5.34
N ASN A 102 -9.28 -12.30 -5.28
CA ASN A 102 -9.02 -11.45 -4.13
C ASN A 102 -10.35 -10.80 -3.73
N ASN A 103 -10.77 -10.96 -2.47
CA ASN A 103 -12.05 -10.49 -1.90
C ASN A 103 -12.22 -8.94 -1.87
N ILE A 104 -11.66 -8.20 -2.85
CA ILE A 104 -11.88 -6.77 -3.06
C ILE A 104 -12.71 -6.62 -4.33
N CYS A 105 -14.03 -6.70 -4.16
CA CYS A 105 -15.03 -6.67 -5.23
C CYS A 105 -15.40 -5.24 -5.69
N TRP A 106 -14.94 -4.20 -5.00
CA TRP A 106 -15.80 -3.02 -4.78
C TRP A 106 -15.63 -1.85 -5.75
N THR A 107 -14.49 -1.63 -6.39
CA THR A 107 -14.35 -0.49 -7.34
C THR A 107 -15.31 -0.59 -8.51
N PHE A 108 -15.50 -1.79 -9.06
CA PHE A 108 -16.41 -2.00 -10.18
C PHE A 108 -17.89 -1.78 -9.80
N GLN A 109 -18.26 -1.94 -8.52
CA GLN A 109 -19.64 -1.78 -8.05
C GLN A 109 -20.01 -0.33 -7.71
N MET A 110 -19.07 0.56 -7.40
CA MET A 110 -19.38 1.98 -7.11
C MET A 110 -19.71 2.81 -8.37
N GLN A 111 -19.39 2.32 -9.58
CA GLN A 111 -19.66 3.00 -10.86
C GLN A 111 -20.60 2.19 -11.79
N SER A 112 -21.10 1.05 -11.34
CA SER A 112 -22.10 0.28 -12.09
C SER A 112 -23.50 0.86 -11.85
N PRO A 113 -24.41 0.86 -12.85
CA PRO A 113 -25.82 1.17 -12.66
C PRO A 113 -26.38 0.43 -11.43
N TRP A 114 -27.23 1.10 -10.66
CA TRP A 114 -27.83 0.62 -9.40
C TRP A 114 -28.29 -0.85 -9.46
N ASP A 115 -28.85 -1.26 -10.60
CA ASP A 115 -29.36 -2.61 -10.84
C ASP A 115 -28.29 -3.72 -10.87
N ILE A 116 -27.05 -3.39 -11.27
CA ILE A 116 -25.91 -4.33 -11.30
C ILE A 116 -25.35 -4.50 -9.89
N VAL A 117 -25.35 -3.41 -9.10
CA VAL A 117 -24.96 -3.41 -7.70
C VAL A 117 -25.89 -4.35 -6.95
N GLN A 118 -27.21 -4.16 -6.99
CA GLN A 118 -28.13 -5.03 -6.26
C GLN A 118 -28.02 -6.54 -6.63
N LYS A 119 -27.79 -6.88 -7.90
CA LYS A 119 -27.71 -8.28 -8.38
C LYS A 119 -26.43 -9.02 -8.00
N THR A 120 -25.31 -8.31 -7.84
CA THR A 120 -23.99 -8.92 -7.56
C THR A 120 -23.72 -9.09 -6.06
N TRP A 121 -24.49 -8.42 -5.20
CA TRP A 121 -24.35 -8.44 -3.74
C TRP A 121 -24.93 -9.69 -3.04
N GLN A 122 -25.68 -10.56 -3.73
CA GLN A 122 -26.21 -11.80 -3.14
C GLN A 122 -25.20 -12.95 -3.06
N ILE A 123 -23.93 -12.73 -3.44
CA ILE A 123 -22.93 -13.78 -3.51
C ILE A 123 -22.10 -13.85 -2.21
N GLY A 124 -22.61 -14.63 -1.25
CA GLY A 124 -21.80 -15.49 -0.39
C GLY A 124 -21.22 -14.94 0.92
N SER A 125 -21.12 -15.83 1.90
CA SER A 125 -20.55 -15.62 3.24
C SER A 125 -19.08 -15.17 3.20
N TRP A 126 -18.82 -14.10 3.96
CA TRP A 126 -17.60 -13.32 4.04
C TRP A 126 -16.42 -14.13 4.62
N THR A 127 -15.53 -14.62 3.76
CA THR A 127 -14.31 -15.28 4.24
C THR A 127 -13.16 -14.29 4.40
N PHE A 128 -12.64 -14.28 5.64
CA PHE A 128 -11.43 -13.65 6.18
C PHE A 128 -10.45 -13.09 5.13
N VAL A 129 -10.36 -11.76 5.04
CA VAL A 129 -9.25 -11.11 4.33
C VAL A 129 -8.05 -11.10 5.29
N PRO A 130 -6.86 -11.61 4.90
CA PRO A 130 -5.68 -11.61 5.78
C PRO A 130 -5.15 -10.22 6.14
N PHE A 131 -5.72 -9.16 5.56
CA PHE A 131 -5.26 -7.79 5.67
C PHE A 131 -6.32 -6.92 6.38
N GLN A 132 -5.93 -6.36 7.53
CA GLN A 132 -6.81 -5.56 8.38
C GLN A 132 -7.34 -4.33 7.64
N MET A 133 -6.52 -3.69 6.81
CA MET A 133 -6.85 -2.44 6.13
C MET A 133 -7.72 -2.60 4.89
N ALA A 134 -7.55 -3.66 4.10
CA ALA A 134 -8.48 -3.95 3.01
C ALA A 134 -9.92 -4.20 3.51
N SER A 135 -10.05 -4.88 4.66
CA SER A 135 -11.36 -5.07 5.30
C SER A 135 -11.93 -3.74 5.80
N ALA A 136 -11.12 -2.89 6.43
CA ALA A 136 -11.55 -1.58 6.89
C ALA A 136 -12.00 -0.67 5.72
N ALA A 137 -11.25 -0.65 4.61
CA ALA A 137 -11.63 0.10 3.41
C ALA A 137 -13.01 -0.35 2.88
N ASN A 138 -13.26 -1.66 2.81
CA ASN A 138 -14.56 -2.18 2.39
C ASN A 138 -15.70 -1.75 3.33
N ARG A 139 -15.46 -1.74 4.65
CA ARG A 139 -16.45 -1.31 5.64
C ARG A 139 -16.75 0.19 5.51
N VAL A 140 -15.73 1.02 5.28
CA VAL A 140 -15.89 2.46 5.04
C VAL A 140 -16.67 2.74 3.77
N LEU A 141 -16.36 2.05 2.66
CA LEU A 141 -17.13 2.16 1.41
C LEU A 141 -18.60 1.75 1.62
N ARG A 142 -18.85 0.66 2.36
CA ARG A 142 -20.21 0.23 2.71
C ARG A 142 -20.94 1.28 3.55
N LEU A 143 -20.26 1.87 4.53
CA LEU A 143 -20.85 2.92 5.35
C LEU A 143 -21.25 4.14 4.50
N TYR A 144 -20.39 4.54 3.55
CA TYR A 144 -20.63 5.68 2.67
C TYR A 144 -21.91 5.54 1.84
N ILE A 145 -22.08 4.41 1.15
CA ILE A 145 -23.29 4.16 0.32
C ILE A 145 -24.55 3.89 1.14
N SER A 146 -24.39 3.70 2.44
CA SER A 146 -25.47 3.54 3.40
C SER A 146 -25.80 4.84 4.15
N SER A 147 -25.18 5.95 3.77
CA SER A 147 -25.38 7.27 4.37
C SER A 147 -25.89 8.24 3.31
N SER A 148 -27.10 8.77 3.51
CA SER A 148 -27.70 9.78 2.63
C SER A 148 -27.08 11.16 2.81
N ASP A 149 -26.43 11.40 3.95
CA ASP A 149 -25.71 12.63 4.29
C ASP A 149 -24.37 12.29 4.96
N PRO A 150 -23.37 11.84 4.18
CA PRO A 150 -22.09 11.43 4.73
C PRO A 150 -21.27 12.66 5.19
N SER A 151 -20.64 12.54 6.36
CA SER A 151 -19.80 13.61 6.91
C SER A 151 -18.62 13.94 5.99
N GLY A 152 -18.10 15.18 6.05
CA GLY A 152 -16.91 15.58 5.29
C GLY A 152 -15.73 14.65 5.53
N ASN A 153 -15.51 14.27 6.80
CA ASN A 153 -14.51 13.27 7.20
C ASN A 153 -14.68 11.92 6.48
N LEU A 154 -15.92 11.42 6.36
CA LEU A 154 -16.18 10.17 5.64
C LEU A 154 -15.93 10.33 4.14
N LYS A 155 -16.30 11.47 3.55
CA LYS A 155 -16.01 11.80 2.14
C LYS A 155 -14.50 11.82 1.87
N GLU A 156 -13.69 12.40 2.76
CA GLU A 156 -12.23 12.43 2.64
C GLU A 156 -11.61 11.02 2.67
N ILE A 157 -12.01 10.17 3.63
CA ILE A 157 -11.50 8.80 3.72
C ILE A 157 -11.89 8.00 2.47
N VAL A 158 -13.14 8.10 2.00
CA VAL A 158 -13.60 7.43 0.79
C VAL A 158 -12.88 7.95 -0.44
N GLY A 159 -12.65 9.27 -0.52
CA GLY A 159 -11.86 9.92 -1.55
C GLY A 159 -10.46 9.31 -1.63
N PHE A 160 -9.76 9.20 -0.50
CA PHE A 160 -8.44 8.58 -0.44
C PHE A 160 -8.46 7.10 -0.86
N ILE A 161 -9.47 6.34 -0.41
CA ILE A 161 -9.63 4.93 -0.78
C ILE A 161 -9.73 4.78 -2.31
N LEU A 162 -10.61 5.57 -2.93
CA LEU A 162 -10.93 5.46 -4.36
C LEU A 162 -9.83 6.04 -5.25
N LYS A 163 -9.19 7.14 -4.85
CA LYS A 163 -8.22 7.87 -5.67
C LYS A 163 -6.78 7.41 -5.46
N SER A 164 -6.42 6.86 -4.30
CA SER A 164 -5.04 6.45 -3.97
C SER A 164 -4.91 4.98 -3.62
N TYR A 165 -5.55 4.53 -2.53
CA TYR A 165 -5.32 3.21 -1.97
C TYR A 165 -5.65 2.09 -2.96
N ILE A 166 -6.84 2.14 -3.57
CA ILE A 166 -7.28 1.08 -4.48
C ILE A 166 -6.51 1.09 -5.82
N PRO A 167 -6.30 2.23 -6.51
CA PRO A 167 -5.51 2.26 -7.73
C PRO A 167 -4.10 1.66 -7.55
N VAL A 168 -3.42 1.98 -6.46
CA VAL A 168 -2.10 1.42 -6.13
C VAL A 168 -2.20 -0.07 -5.79
N TRP A 169 -3.21 -0.48 -5.03
CA TRP A 169 -3.43 -1.89 -4.71
C TRP A 169 -3.62 -2.73 -5.98
N PHE A 170 -4.40 -2.25 -6.94
CA PHE A 170 -4.59 -2.93 -8.22
C PHE A 170 -3.30 -2.98 -9.05
N ALA A 171 -2.53 -1.89 -9.08
CA ALA A 171 -1.24 -1.88 -9.76
C ALA A 171 -0.30 -2.96 -9.18
N ILE A 172 -0.24 -3.07 -7.86
CA ILE A 172 0.54 -4.12 -7.16
C ILE A 172 0.02 -5.53 -7.50
N LYS A 173 -1.30 -5.72 -7.59
CA LYS A 173 -1.86 -7.04 -7.94
C LYS A 173 -1.63 -7.40 -9.40
N LYS A 174 -1.65 -6.41 -10.31
CA LYS A 174 -1.39 -6.58 -11.73
C LYS A 174 0.08 -6.91 -11.99
N SER A 175 1.00 -6.24 -11.30
CA SER A 175 2.42 -6.57 -11.36
C SER A 175 3.03 -6.82 -9.98
N LYS A 176 3.33 -8.10 -9.74
CA LYS A 176 3.95 -8.60 -8.52
C LYS A 176 5.48 -8.65 -8.61
N TYR A 177 6.07 -8.14 -9.69
CA TYR A 177 7.51 -8.16 -9.87
C TYR A 177 8.17 -7.18 -8.90
N PHE A 178 9.23 -7.62 -8.25
CA PHE A 178 10.01 -6.79 -7.33
C PHE A 178 10.54 -5.51 -8.00
N THR A 179 10.91 -5.62 -9.28
CA THR A 179 11.40 -4.52 -10.12
C THR A 179 10.35 -3.43 -10.39
N ASP A 180 9.06 -3.71 -10.18
CA ASP A 180 8.00 -2.73 -10.32
C ASP A 180 7.64 -2.03 -9.00
N GLY A 181 8.24 -2.43 -7.87
CA GLY A 181 7.94 -1.84 -6.56
C GLY A 181 8.14 -0.33 -6.51
N LEU A 182 9.17 0.19 -7.19
CA LEU A 182 9.39 1.64 -7.34
C LEU A 182 8.27 2.35 -8.11
N LYS A 183 7.72 1.70 -9.15
CA LYS A 183 6.59 2.26 -9.90
C LYS A 183 5.36 2.37 -8.99
N HIS A 184 5.17 1.39 -8.11
CA HIS A 184 4.06 1.40 -7.14
C HIS A 184 4.24 2.47 -6.05
N VAL A 185 5.46 2.70 -5.56
CA VAL A 185 5.75 3.81 -4.63
C VAL A 185 5.50 5.15 -5.32
N PHE A 186 6.00 5.33 -6.53
CA PHE A 186 5.78 6.54 -7.31
C PHE A 186 4.28 6.79 -7.55
N GLN A 187 3.52 5.77 -7.93
CA GLN A 187 2.07 5.87 -8.10
C GLN A 187 1.36 6.25 -6.79
N ALA A 188 1.78 5.70 -5.64
CA ALA A 188 1.22 6.10 -4.35
C ALA A 188 1.46 7.58 -4.05
N ILE A 189 2.68 8.07 -4.29
CA ILE A 189 3.04 9.48 -4.14
C ILE A 189 2.21 10.37 -5.07
N GLN A 190 2.06 9.99 -6.34
CA GLN A 190 1.28 10.78 -7.31
C GLN A 190 -0.20 10.81 -6.95
N THR A 191 -0.77 9.65 -6.62
CA THR A 191 -2.20 9.53 -6.35
C THR A 191 -2.60 10.17 -5.04
N SER A 192 -1.70 10.33 -4.06
CA SER A 192 -2.01 11.05 -2.81
C SER A 192 -1.99 12.58 -2.95
N ARG A 193 -1.55 13.13 -4.09
CA ARG A 193 -1.41 14.59 -4.31
C ARG A 193 -2.71 15.39 -4.28
N HIS A 194 -3.85 14.71 -4.37
CA HIS A 194 -5.17 15.35 -4.31
C HIS A 194 -5.62 15.66 -2.88
N LEU A 195 -4.92 15.15 -1.86
CA LEU A 195 -5.29 15.35 -0.47
C LEU A 195 -5.10 16.81 -0.03
N PRO A 196 -5.94 17.31 0.91
CA PRO A 196 -5.71 18.60 1.54
C PRO A 196 -4.43 18.60 2.38
N ASP A 197 -3.86 19.79 2.60
CA ASP A 197 -2.58 19.99 3.30
C ASP A 197 -2.51 19.30 4.67
N GLU A 198 -3.62 19.28 5.41
CA GLU A 198 -3.72 18.64 6.73
C GLU A 198 -3.46 17.13 6.65
N LEU A 199 -4.08 16.44 5.67
CA LEU A 199 -3.88 15.01 5.45
C LEU A 199 -2.54 14.71 4.78
N PHE A 200 -2.01 15.68 4.04
CA PHE A 200 -0.65 15.61 3.50
C PHE A 200 0.39 15.43 4.60
N GLN A 201 0.26 16.21 5.68
CA GLN A 201 1.16 16.15 6.83
C GLN A 201 1.07 14.81 7.58
N VAL A 202 -0.03 14.07 7.42
CA VAL A 202 -0.18 12.70 7.95
C VAL A 202 0.45 11.67 7.01
N VAL A 203 0.20 11.76 5.70
CA VAL A 203 0.58 10.74 4.71
C VAL A 203 2.06 10.77 4.35
N ASP A 204 2.63 11.95 4.08
CA ASP A 204 4.02 12.06 3.60
C ASP A 204 5.04 11.46 4.59
N PRO A 205 4.96 11.74 5.90
CA PRO A 205 5.84 11.11 6.86
C PRO A 205 5.71 9.59 6.89
N VAL A 206 4.53 9.04 6.59
CA VAL A 206 4.28 7.60 6.55
C VAL A 206 4.91 6.99 5.30
N ILE A 207 4.73 7.60 4.14
CA ILE A 207 5.38 7.19 2.89
C ILE A 207 6.90 7.24 3.07
N GLN A 208 7.44 8.35 3.57
CA GLN A 208 8.87 8.57 3.83
C GLN A 208 9.46 7.50 4.74
N ARG A 209 8.76 7.12 5.82
CA ARG A 209 9.25 6.09 6.75
C ARG A 209 9.26 4.68 6.15
N ASN A 210 8.45 4.42 5.12
CA ASN A 210 8.26 3.08 4.55
C ASN A 210 8.76 2.93 3.10
N ALA A 211 9.47 3.93 2.59
CA ALA A 211 10.01 4.02 1.23
C ALA A 211 11.18 3.07 0.94
N PHE A 212 11.19 1.85 1.48
CA PHE A 212 12.30 0.91 1.31
C PHE A 212 12.57 0.52 -0.16
N PHE A 213 11.58 0.67 -1.05
CA PHE A 213 11.80 0.48 -2.48
C PHE A 213 12.68 1.57 -3.11
N GLU A 214 12.83 2.73 -2.48
CA GLU A 214 13.69 3.84 -2.94
C GLU A 214 15.18 3.62 -2.66
N HIS A 215 15.56 2.47 -2.13
CA HIS A 215 16.96 2.11 -1.96
C HIS A 215 17.67 2.01 -3.32
N THR A 216 18.94 2.45 -3.36
CA THR A 216 19.69 2.56 -4.62
C THR A 216 19.81 1.23 -5.36
N GLU A 217 19.93 0.11 -4.65
CA GLU A 217 19.93 -1.21 -5.28
C GLU A 217 18.63 -1.52 -6.03
N ASN A 218 17.48 -1.08 -5.52
CA ASN A 218 16.18 -1.30 -6.13
C ASN A 218 15.99 -0.41 -7.36
N ILE A 219 16.50 0.83 -7.31
CA ILE A 219 16.55 1.73 -8.47
C ILE A 219 17.32 1.08 -9.61
N LEU A 220 18.50 0.51 -9.32
CA LEU A 220 19.30 -0.18 -10.33
C LEU A 220 18.58 -1.42 -10.89
N LEU A 221 17.87 -2.18 -10.06
CA LEU A 221 17.07 -3.33 -10.50
C LEU A 221 15.92 -2.91 -11.43
N THR A 222 15.21 -1.83 -11.12
CA THR A 222 14.16 -1.29 -11.98
C THR A 222 14.70 -0.75 -13.30
N MET A 223 15.90 -0.17 -13.30
CA MET A 223 16.56 0.27 -14.54
C MET A 223 16.85 -0.91 -15.48
N LEU A 224 17.24 -2.07 -14.95
CA LEU A 224 17.57 -3.26 -15.76
C LEU A 224 16.38 -3.84 -16.53
N VAL A 225 15.15 -3.53 -16.13
CA VAL A 225 13.93 -3.97 -16.81
C VAL A 225 13.20 -2.81 -17.48
N ASN A 226 13.86 -1.67 -17.65
CA ASN A 226 13.25 -0.51 -18.28
C ASN A 226 13.07 -0.75 -19.78
N GLU A 227 11.92 -0.38 -20.32
CA GLU A 227 11.62 -0.46 -21.75
C GLU A 227 12.51 0.47 -22.59
N ARG A 228 12.99 1.57 -21.99
CA ARG A 228 13.91 2.50 -22.66
C ARG A 228 15.33 1.97 -22.57
N GLU A 229 15.86 1.54 -23.71
CA GLU A 229 17.18 0.91 -23.84
C GLU A 229 18.31 1.74 -23.19
N HIS A 230 18.32 3.07 -23.38
CA HIS A 230 19.34 3.94 -22.79
C HIS A 230 19.33 3.94 -21.25
N ILE A 231 18.17 3.70 -20.60
CA ILE A 231 18.06 3.58 -19.14
C ILE A 231 18.58 2.22 -18.68
N LEU A 232 18.24 1.17 -19.42
CA LEU A 232 18.75 -0.18 -19.17
C LEU A 232 20.27 -0.21 -19.25
N GLU A 233 20.84 0.36 -20.31
CA GLU A 233 22.29 0.46 -20.50
C GLU A 233 22.95 1.30 -19.40
N LEU A 234 22.32 2.41 -18.98
CA LEU A 234 22.80 3.20 -17.85
C LEU A 234 22.80 2.37 -16.56
N GLY A 235 21.74 1.62 -16.28
CA GLY A 235 21.65 0.73 -15.12
C GLY A 235 22.76 -0.32 -15.10
N TYR A 236 22.98 -0.97 -16.25
CA TYR A 236 24.06 -1.94 -16.44
C TYR A 236 25.44 -1.31 -16.16
N ARG A 237 25.74 -0.15 -16.76
CA ARG A 237 27.01 0.56 -16.53
C ARG A 237 27.22 0.95 -15.07
N ARG A 238 26.17 1.42 -14.38
CA ARG A 238 26.23 1.77 -12.95
C ARG A 238 26.52 0.55 -12.08
N ILE A 239 25.91 -0.58 -12.36
CA ILE A 239 26.16 -1.85 -11.65
C ILE A 239 27.60 -2.32 -11.87
N LEU A 240 28.09 -2.33 -13.11
CA LEU A 240 29.48 -2.72 -13.41
C LEU A 240 30.48 -1.83 -12.67
N LYS A 241 30.28 -0.51 -12.70
CA LYS A 241 31.12 0.44 -11.98
C LYS A 241 31.10 0.20 -10.47
N ALA A 242 29.92 -0.04 -9.89
CA ALA A 242 29.81 -0.33 -8.46
C ALA A 242 30.57 -1.62 -8.08
N ARG A 243 30.48 -2.68 -8.90
CA ARG A 243 31.19 -3.95 -8.67
C ARG A 243 32.72 -3.83 -8.71
N GLN A 244 33.27 -2.82 -9.38
CA GLN A 244 34.72 -2.56 -9.41
C GLN A 244 35.21 -1.84 -8.15
N ILE A 245 34.36 -1.03 -7.53
CA ILE A 245 34.72 -0.16 -6.39
C ILE A 245 34.47 -0.87 -5.05
N VAL A 246 33.42 -1.68 -4.95
CA VAL A 246 33.00 -2.29 -3.68
C VAL A 246 34.01 -3.35 -3.23
N PRO A 247 34.53 -3.29 -1.98
CA PRO A 247 35.42 -4.31 -1.44
C PRO A 247 34.81 -5.71 -1.54
N LYS A 248 35.63 -6.73 -1.82
CA LYS A 248 35.17 -8.14 -1.86
C LYS A 248 34.54 -8.59 -0.53
N LYS A 249 34.90 -7.96 0.59
CA LYS A 249 34.33 -8.21 1.91
C LYS A 249 33.02 -7.44 2.04
N LYS A 250 31.91 -8.17 2.05
CA LYS A 250 30.61 -7.62 2.39
C LYS A 250 30.58 -7.26 3.87
N THR A 251 29.98 -6.12 4.19
CA THR A 251 29.74 -5.67 5.56
C THR A 251 28.24 -5.64 5.82
N VAL A 252 27.87 -5.67 7.09
CA VAL A 252 26.50 -5.34 7.50
C VAL A 252 26.28 -3.84 7.24
N ARG A 253 25.10 -3.47 6.76
CA ARG A 253 24.73 -2.08 6.51
C ARG A 253 23.68 -1.62 7.52
N ASN A 254 23.60 -0.31 7.73
CA ASN A 254 22.45 0.26 8.41
C ASN A 254 21.30 0.38 7.40
N PHE A 255 20.27 -0.46 7.56
CA PHE A 255 19.07 -0.38 6.75
C PHE A 255 18.17 0.76 7.27
N VAL A 256 18.20 1.89 6.57
CA VAL A 256 17.50 3.13 6.96
C VAL A 256 16.68 3.59 5.77
N SER A 257 15.44 4.03 6.01
CA SER A 257 14.54 4.50 4.96
C SER A 257 15.19 5.62 4.12
N PRO A 258 15.22 5.49 2.78
CA PRO A 258 15.78 6.51 1.88
C PRO A 258 14.98 7.81 1.95
N LYS A 259 15.65 8.96 1.80
CA LYS A 259 14.97 10.27 1.71
C LYS A 259 14.29 10.41 0.34
N ILE A 260 12.97 10.59 0.33
CA ILE A 260 12.19 10.89 -0.87
C ILE A 260 12.24 12.40 -1.13
N ASN A 261 12.25 12.77 -2.41
CA ASN A 261 11.91 14.11 -2.85
C ASN A 261 10.45 14.11 -3.32
N PHE A 262 9.58 14.68 -2.50
CA PHE A 262 8.13 14.64 -2.68
C PHE A 262 7.64 15.58 -3.78
#